data_AF-A0A929V800-F1
#
_entry.id   AF-A0A929V800-F1
#
_cell.length_a   1.000
_cell.length_b   1.000
_cell.length_c   1.000
_cell.angle_alpha   90.00
_cell.angle_beta   90.00
_cell.angle_gamma   90.00
#
_symmetry.space_group_name_H-M   'P 1'
#
loop_
_entity.id
_entity.type
_entity.pdbx_description
1 polymer ?
#
loop_
_entity_poly.entity_id
_entity_poly.type
_entity_poly.pdbx_seq_one_letter_code
_entity_poly.pdbx_strand_id
1 'polypeptide(L)'
;FQHIELTRNIAERFNHKYGEIFTIPENTENQVKFMYGDTQSFALRIRDLMNPEKKMSKSADSDNSKIMLADLPERIRKKIMSATTDSLADINFDFKTQPGISNLLQILAAITDTSLRDLITSWEHRSQYGELKKFVAERLVEHISNFQTKVQNITDEEIYQLLEEGEKYANQVANQKLLEAQKAVGLR
;
A
#
# COMPACT_ATOMS: atom_id res chain seq x y z
N PHE A 1 10.28 -0.96 -8.87
CA PHE A 1 11.72 -0.77 -8.59
C PHE A 1 12.50 -0.34 -9.82
N GLN A 2 12.27 -0.95 -11.00
CA GLN A 2 12.91 -0.50 -12.26
C GLN A 2 12.73 0.99 -12.59
N HIS A 3 11.57 1.57 -12.29
CA HIS A 3 11.33 3.00 -12.56
C HIS A 3 12.22 3.93 -11.73
N ILE A 4 12.53 3.61 -10.47
CA ILE A 4 13.42 4.44 -9.64
C ILE A 4 14.84 4.42 -10.20
N GLU A 5 15.36 3.24 -10.55
CA GLU A 5 16.70 3.11 -11.14
C GLU A 5 16.78 3.84 -12.49
N LEU A 6 15.72 3.78 -13.30
CA LEU A 6 15.65 4.58 -14.53
C LEU A 6 15.69 6.09 -14.25
N THR A 7 14.92 6.57 -13.27
CA THR A 7 14.92 7.98 -12.87
C THR A 7 16.31 8.43 -12.40
N ARG A 8 16.97 7.63 -11.56
CA ARG A 8 18.35 7.90 -11.10
C ARG A 8 19.32 8.00 -12.27
N ASN A 9 19.30 7.00 -13.16
CA ASN A 9 20.16 6.99 -14.35
C ASN A 9 19.94 8.20 -15.27
N ILE A 10 18.68 8.65 -15.43
CA ILE A 10 18.35 9.85 -16.22
C ILE A 10 18.91 11.10 -15.53
N ALA A 11 18.70 11.23 -14.22
CA ALA A 11 19.17 12.37 -13.45
C ALA A 11 20.71 12.47 -13.44
N GLU A 12 21.42 11.36 -13.19
CA GLU A 12 22.89 11.28 -13.21
C GLU A 12 23.43 11.64 -14.60
N ARG A 13 22.82 11.10 -15.67
CA ARG A 13 23.24 11.41 -17.05
C ARG A 13 23.02 12.87 -17.41
N PHE A 14 21.91 13.46 -16.98
CA PHE A 14 21.64 14.87 -17.21
C PHE A 14 22.67 15.73 -16.48
N ASN A 15 22.94 15.42 -15.21
CA ASN A 15 23.92 16.17 -14.41
C ASN A 15 25.33 16.09 -15.00
N HIS A 16 25.78 14.91 -15.41
CA HIS A 16 27.09 14.75 -16.06
C HIS A 16 27.24 15.59 -17.34
N LYS A 17 26.16 15.78 -18.09
CA LYS A 17 26.20 16.49 -19.37
C LYS A 17 26.01 18.00 -19.23
N TYR A 18 25.19 18.44 -18.29
CA TYR A 18 24.67 19.82 -18.21
C TYR A 18 24.97 20.51 -16.87
N GLY A 19 25.64 19.84 -15.93
CA GLY A 19 25.94 20.33 -14.58
C GLY A 19 24.97 19.81 -13.53
N GLU A 20 25.36 19.88 -12.25
CA GLU A 20 24.56 19.39 -11.11
C GLU A 20 23.24 20.15 -10.95
N ILE A 21 22.15 19.60 -11.52
CA ILE A 21 20.82 20.25 -11.54
C ILE A 21 19.79 19.41 -10.80
N PHE A 22 19.77 18.10 -11.02
CA PHE A 22 18.83 17.19 -10.37
C PHE A 22 19.44 16.53 -9.15
N THR A 23 18.75 16.61 -8.01
CA THR A 23 19.08 15.76 -6.86
C THR A 23 18.75 14.31 -7.21
N ILE A 24 19.72 13.41 -7.08
CA ILE A 24 19.53 12.00 -7.39
C ILE A 24 18.68 11.36 -6.28
N PRO A 25 17.51 10.77 -6.59
CA PRO A 25 16.70 10.09 -5.58
C PRO A 25 17.46 8.92 -4.95
N GLU A 26 17.23 8.64 -3.67
CA GLU A 26 17.79 7.45 -3.00
C GLU A 26 17.51 6.15 -3.75
N ASN A 27 18.40 5.18 -3.66
CA ASN A 27 18.21 3.88 -4.32
C ASN A 27 17.02 3.12 -3.72
N THR A 28 16.57 2.07 -4.42
CA THR A 28 15.43 1.27 -3.99
C THR A 28 15.57 0.72 -2.57
N GLU A 29 16.77 0.24 -2.20
CA GLU A 29 17.03 -0.35 -0.89
C GLU A 29 16.87 0.67 0.25
N ASN A 30 17.43 1.85 0.09
CA ASN A 30 17.34 2.96 1.03
C ASN A 30 15.90 3.47 1.15
N GLN A 31 15.14 3.53 0.05
CA GLN A 31 13.72 3.90 0.10
C GLN A 31 12.89 2.89 0.88
N VAL A 32 13.12 1.58 0.68
CA VAL A 32 12.45 0.52 1.45
C VAL A 32 12.81 0.63 2.93
N LYS A 33 14.10 0.86 3.24
CA LYS A 33 14.56 1.06 4.61
C LYS A 33 13.93 2.28 5.27
N PHE A 34 13.76 3.38 4.55
CA PHE A 34 13.07 4.56 5.06
C PHE A 34 11.59 4.28 5.38
N MET A 35 10.89 3.54 4.51
CA MET A 35 9.47 3.24 4.68
C MET A 35 9.18 2.24 5.80
N TYR A 36 10.07 1.27 6.02
CA TYR A 36 9.82 0.12 6.91
C TYR A 36 10.84 -0.06 8.04
N GLY A 37 11.80 0.87 8.19
CA GLY A 37 12.89 0.81 9.17
C GLY A 37 13.93 -0.27 8.87
N ASP A 38 14.77 -0.61 9.86
CA ASP A 38 15.74 -1.72 9.79
C ASP A 38 15.08 -3.11 9.75
N THR A 39 13.76 -3.18 9.99
CA THR A 39 12.94 -4.36 9.80
C THR A 39 12.69 -4.63 8.31
N GLN A 40 13.75 -5.06 7.60
CA GLN A 40 13.68 -5.57 6.22
C GLN A 40 12.66 -6.70 6.01
N SER A 41 12.13 -7.31 7.08
CA SER A 41 11.45 -8.60 6.97
C SER A 41 10.10 -8.56 6.28
N PHE A 42 9.38 -7.44 6.22
CA PHE A 42 8.08 -7.39 5.53
C PHE A 42 7.75 -6.01 4.98
N ALA A 43 8.24 -5.67 3.78
CA ALA A 43 7.54 -4.66 2.98
C ALA A 43 6.08 -5.12 2.85
N LEU A 44 5.14 -4.40 3.46
CA LEU A 44 3.74 -4.82 3.61
C LEU A 44 3.13 -5.11 2.23
N ARG A 45 3.09 -6.39 1.86
CA ARG A 45 2.61 -6.86 0.56
C ARG A 45 1.31 -7.62 0.78
N ILE A 46 0.23 -6.85 0.91
CA ILE A 46 -1.13 -7.40 0.96
C ILE A 46 -1.42 -8.13 -0.35
N ARG A 47 -1.83 -9.38 -0.21
CA ARG A 47 -2.05 -10.33 -1.31
C ARG A 47 -3.51 -10.38 -1.70
N ASP A 48 -3.74 -10.83 -2.91
CA ASP A 48 -5.06 -11.02 -3.48
C ASP A 48 -5.83 -12.09 -2.68
N LEU A 49 -7.11 -11.81 -2.38
CA LEU A 49 -7.94 -12.69 -1.53
C LEU A 49 -8.34 -13.99 -2.22
N MET A 50 -8.33 -14.03 -3.56
CA MET A 50 -8.69 -15.22 -4.35
C MET A 50 -7.45 -15.96 -4.85
N ASN A 51 -6.35 -15.25 -5.10
CA ASN A 51 -5.06 -15.84 -5.47
C ASN A 51 -3.94 -15.30 -4.55
N PRO A 52 -3.72 -15.93 -3.39
CA PRO A 52 -2.74 -15.47 -2.40
C PRO A 52 -1.26 -15.51 -2.83
N GLU A 53 -0.94 -15.92 -4.06
CA GLU A 53 0.40 -15.76 -4.65
C GLU A 53 0.58 -14.37 -5.29
N LYS A 54 -0.52 -13.75 -5.70
CA LYS A 54 -0.52 -12.46 -6.38
C LYS A 54 -0.68 -11.33 -5.37
N LYS A 55 -0.09 -10.17 -5.69
CA LYS A 55 -0.35 -8.94 -4.94
C LYS A 55 -1.79 -8.50 -5.21
N MET A 56 -2.49 -7.98 -4.21
CA MET A 56 -3.80 -7.36 -4.43
C MET A 56 -3.67 -6.21 -5.44
N SER A 57 -4.55 -6.18 -6.43
CA SER A 57 -4.55 -5.15 -7.46
C SER A 57 -5.95 -4.56 -7.65
N LYS A 58 -6.03 -3.23 -7.78
CA LYS A 58 -7.26 -2.53 -8.16
C LYS A 58 -7.79 -3.03 -9.50
N SER A 59 -6.90 -3.34 -10.45
CA SER A 59 -7.24 -3.78 -11.80
C SER A 59 -7.49 -5.29 -11.93
N ALA A 60 -7.48 -6.05 -10.85
CA ALA A 60 -7.81 -7.47 -10.92
C ALA A 60 -9.27 -7.67 -11.40
N ASP A 61 -9.48 -8.61 -12.33
CA ASP A 61 -10.79 -8.87 -12.95
C ASP A 61 -11.85 -9.28 -11.92
N SER A 62 -11.48 -10.11 -10.96
CA SER A 62 -12.37 -10.55 -9.88
C SER A 62 -12.50 -9.47 -8.81
N ASP A 63 -13.72 -9.00 -8.58
CA ASP A 63 -13.99 -8.04 -7.50
C ASP A 63 -13.75 -8.65 -6.11
N ASN A 64 -13.94 -9.96 -5.95
CA ASN A 64 -13.73 -10.64 -4.67
C ASN A 64 -12.25 -10.77 -4.28
N SER A 65 -11.35 -10.45 -5.21
CA SER A 65 -9.89 -10.56 -5.05
C SER A 65 -9.28 -9.39 -4.27
N LYS A 66 -10.06 -8.31 -4.07
CA LYS A 66 -9.63 -7.02 -3.52
C LYS A 66 -10.67 -6.41 -2.60
N ILE A 67 -10.21 -5.63 -1.62
CA ILE A 67 -11.07 -4.76 -0.80
C ILE A 67 -10.86 -3.32 -1.26
N MET A 68 -11.95 -2.65 -1.61
CA MET A 68 -11.94 -1.22 -1.93
C MET A 68 -12.27 -0.43 -0.66
N LEU A 69 -11.65 0.75 -0.47
CA LEU A 69 -12.01 1.66 0.64
C LEU A 69 -13.45 2.18 0.54
N ALA A 70 -14.07 2.06 -0.64
CA ALA A 70 -15.47 2.38 -0.90
C ALA A 70 -16.41 1.16 -0.81
N ASP A 71 -15.89 -0.03 -0.47
CA ASP A 71 -16.76 -1.20 -0.30
C ASP A 71 -17.69 -1.00 0.90
N LEU A 72 -18.94 -1.44 0.74
CA LEU A 72 -19.93 -1.47 1.81
C LEU A 72 -19.59 -2.58 2.82
N PRO A 73 -20.02 -2.45 4.10
CA PRO A 73 -19.78 -3.46 5.13
C PRO A 73 -20.08 -4.90 4.71
N GLU A 74 -21.23 -5.13 4.08
CA GLU A 74 -21.65 -6.45 3.62
C GLU A 74 -20.75 -7.03 2.52
N ARG A 75 -20.21 -6.17 1.64
CA ARG A 75 -19.26 -6.59 0.61
C ARG A 75 -17.92 -6.97 1.24
N ILE A 76 -17.43 -6.19 2.20
CA ILE A 76 -16.19 -6.49 2.93
C ILE A 76 -16.32 -7.86 3.62
N ARG A 77 -17.40 -8.07 4.39
CA ARG A 77 -17.67 -9.35 5.05
C ARG A 77 -17.68 -10.51 4.05
N LYS A 78 -18.45 -10.39 2.97
CA LYS A 78 -18.55 -11.42 1.95
C LYS A 78 -17.18 -11.78 1.36
N LYS A 79 -16.39 -10.77 0.96
CA LYS A 79 -15.08 -10.96 0.33
C LYS A 79 -14.08 -11.63 1.26
N ILE A 80 -14.00 -11.21 2.52
CA ILE A 80 -13.11 -11.83 3.53
C ILE A 80 -13.55 -13.26 3.84
N MET A 81 -14.86 -13.50 3.99
CA MET A 81 -15.36 -14.85 4.23
C MET A 81 -15.05 -15.80 3.06
N SER A 82 -15.12 -15.31 1.82
CA SER A 82 -14.77 -16.07 0.61
C SER A 82 -13.27 -16.12 0.29
N ALA A 83 -12.40 -15.49 1.08
CA ALA A 83 -10.96 -15.48 0.82
C ALA A 83 -10.40 -16.92 0.77
N THR A 84 -9.52 -17.18 -0.17
CA THR A 84 -8.91 -18.50 -0.38
C THR A 84 -7.94 -18.81 0.76
N THR A 85 -8.14 -19.96 1.39
CA THR A 85 -7.28 -20.53 2.44
C THR A 85 -6.89 -21.95 2.03
N ASP A 86 -5.92 -22.52 2.73
CA ASP A 86 -5.62 -23.95 2.63
C ASP A 86 -6.69 -24.81 3.35
N SER A 87 -6.43 -26.12 3.43
CA SER A 87 -7.31 -27.12 4.04
C SER A 87 -6.66 -27.83 5.25
N LEU A 88 -5.62 -27.25 5.85
CA LEU A 88 -4.89 -27.86 6.97
C LEU A 88 -5.65 -27.75 8.30
N ALA A 89 -6.56 -26.78 8.41
CA ALA A 89 -7.31 -26.49 9.64
C ALA A 89 -6.36 -26.28 10.84
N ASP A 90 -5.27 -25.54 10.60
CA ASP A 90 -4.26 -25.19 11.58
C ASP A 90 -3.70 -23.82 11.20
N ILE A 91 -4.03 -22.78 11.96
CA ILE A 91 -3.57 -21.42 11.64
C ILE A 91 -2.07 -21.31 11.94
N ASN A 92 -1.30 -21.01 10.90
CA ASN A 92 0.11 -20.68 11.00
C ASN A 92 0.47 -19.49 10.09
N PHE A 93 1.51 -18.74 10.45
CA PHE A 93 2.03 -17.66 9.63
C PHE A 93 3.21 -18.17 8.80
N ASP A 94 2.89 -18.75 7.65
CA ASP A 94 3.85 -19.15 6.64
C ASP A 94 3.33 -18.83 5.24
N PHE A 95 3.97 -17.86 4.58
CA PHE A 95 3.60 -17.45 3.23
C PHE A 95 3.92 -18.47 2.14
N LYS A 96 4.70 -19.54 2.42
CA LYS A 96 4.99 -20.61 1.46
C LYS A 96 3.91 -21.69 1.49
N THR A 97 3.43 -22.05 2.68
CA THR A 97 2.47 -23.16 2.85
C THR A 97 1.04 -22.68 3.07
N GLN A 98 0.85 -21.54 3.74
CA GLN A 98 -0.44 -20.95 4.07
C GLN A 98 -0.51 -19.45 3.66
N PRO A 99 -0.32 -19.12 2.38
CA PRO A 99 -0.28 -17.73 1.93
C PRO A 99 -1.59 -16.97 2.19
N GLY A 100 -2.74 -17.65 2.15
CA GLY A 100 -4.05 -17.06 2.43
C GLY A 100 -4.23 -16.67 3.90
N ILE A 101 -3.92 -17.59 4.82
CA ILE A 101 -3.98 -17.35 6.27
C ILE A 101 -2.98 -16.27 6.69
N SER A 102 -1.75 -16.36 6.19
CA SER A 102 -0.71 -15.36 6.45
C SER A 102 -1.12 -13.97 5.97
N ASN A 103 -1.77 -13.87 4.81
CA ASN A 103 -2.30 -12.61 4.30
C ASN A 103 -3.40 -12.03 5.20
N LEU A 104 -4.32 -12.86 5.72
CA LEU A 104 -5.37 -12.40 6.64
C LEU A 104 -4.79 -11.88 7.96
N LEU A 105 -3.79 -12.55 8.53
CA LEU A 105 -3.08 -12.08 9.71
C LEU A 105 -2.32 -10.77 9.45
N GLN A 106 -1.70 -10.64 8.28
CA GLN A 106 -1.01 -9.40 7.88
C GLN A 106 -2.00 -8.24 7.68
N ILE A 107 -3.17 -8.47 7.08
CA ILE A 107 -4.25 -7.47 6.97
C ILE A 107 -4.69 -7.04 8.36
N LEU A 108 -4.91 -7.98 9.27
CA LEU A 108 -5.33 -7.70 10.64
C LEU A 108 -4.31 -6.83 11.39
N ALA A 109 -3.02 -7.16 11.28
CA ALA A 109 -1.94 -6.39 11.87
C ALA A 109 -1.84 -4.96 11.29
N ALA A 110 -2.21 -4.77 10.02
CA ALA A 110 -2.11 -3.47 9.36
C ALA A 110 -3.25 -2.51 9.73
N ILE A 111 -4.40 -3.03 10.17
CA ILE A 111 -5.59 -2.22 10.47
C ILE A 111 -5.87 -2.09 11.97
N THR A 112 -5.11 -2.80 12.80
CA THR A 112 -5.19 -2.77 14.26
C THR A 112 -3.88 -2.28 14.84
N ASP A 113 -3.91 -1.74 16.05
CA ASP A 113 -2.69 -1.35 16.79
C ASP A 113 -1.98 -2.56 17.44
N THR A 114 -2.26 -3.79 16.98
CA THR A 114 -1.67 -5.02 17.51
C THR A 114 -0.51 -5.46 16.64
N SER A 115 0.62 -5.82 17.24
CA SER A 115 1.77 -6.28 16.47
C SER A 115 1.46 -7.59 15.74
N LEU A 116 2.03 -7.78 14.55
CA LEU A 116 1.89 -9.03 13.80
C LEU A 116 2.33 -10.24 14.64
N ARG A 117 3.39 -10.09 15.45
CA ARG A 117 3.89 -11.15 16.33
C ARG A 117 2.85 -11.58 17.36
N ASP A 118 2.18 -10.62 18.00
CA ASP A 118 1.16 -10.92 19.02
C ASP A 118 -0.06 -11.57 18.38
N LEU A 119 -0.46 -11.12 17.19
CA LEU A 119 -1.54 -11.74 16.42
C LEU A 119 -1.22 -13.18 16.04
N ILE A 120 -0.02 -13.45 15.52
CA ILE A 120 0.43 -14.83 15.22
C ILE A 120 0.29 -15.69 16.48
N THR A 121 0.89 -15.25 17.58
CA THR A 121 0.86 -15.98 18.86
C THR A 121 -0.58 -16.23 19.35
N SER A 122 -1.48 -15.27 19.17
CA SER A 122 -2.87 -15.38 19.63
C SER A 122 -3.72 -16.36 18.80
N TRP A 123 -3.36 -16.55 17.52
CA TRP A 123 -4.15 -17.31 16.54
C TRP A 123 -3.53 -18.66 16.18
N GLU A 124 -2.23 -18.85 16.42
CA GLU A 124 -1.50 -20.08 16.11
C GLU A 124 -2.19 -21.32 16.70
N HIS A 125 -2.18 -22.43 15.96
CA HIS A 125 -2.75 -23.72 16.36
C HIS A 125 -4.27 -23.78 16.54
N ARG A 126 -4.99 -22.71 16.22
CA ARG A 126 -6.45 -22.75 16.15
C ARG A 126 -6.90 -23.38 14.84
N SER A 127 -7.89 -24.27 14.91
CA SER A 127 -8.40 -25.01 13.75
C SER A 127 -9.54 -24.33 12.99
N GLN A 128 -10.03 -23.20 13.50
CA GLN A 128 -11.23 -22.55 12.97
C GLN A 128 -10.92 -21.32 12.12
N TYR A 129 -10.66 -21.53 10.82
CA TYR A 129 -10.45 -20.43 9.86
C TYR A 129 -11.65 -19.49 9.76
N GLY A 130 -12.86 -20.01 10.01
CA GLY A 130 -14.08 -19.21 10.03
C GLY A 130 -14.07 -18.12 11.10
N GLU A 131 -13.49 -18.38 12.28
CA GLU A 131 -13.38 -17.38 13.34
C GLU A 131 -12.38 -16.28 12.98
N LEU A 132 -11.21 -16.66 12.44
CA LEU A 132 -10.22 -15.70 11.94
C LEU A 132 -10.84 -14.79 10.88
N LYS A 133 -11.49 -15.37 9.86
CA LYS A 133 -12.14 -14.61 8.78
C LYS A 133 -13.22 -13.66 9.31
N LYS A 134 -14.07 -14.11 10.23
CA LYS A 134 -15.09 -13.26 10.87
C LYS A 134 -14.43 -12.11 11.63
N PHE A 135 -13.39 -12.39 12.41
CA PHE A 135 -12.70 -11.37 13.18
C PHE A 135 -12.04 -10.32 12.28
N VAL A 136 -11.34 -10.75 11.23
CA VAL A 136 -10.74 -9.86 10.21
C VAL A 136 -11.82 -9.03 9.53
N ALA A 137 -12.95 -9.65 9.14
CA ALA A 137 -14.04 -8.95 8.50
C ALA A 137 -14.61 -7.83 9.38
N GLU A 138 -14.90 -8.10 10.66
CA GLU A 138 -15.46 -7.08 11.56
C GLU A 138 -14.47 -5.94 11.82
N ARG A 139 -13.19 -6.24 12.05
CA ARG A 139 -12.15 -5.20 12.23
C ARG A 139 -11.97 -4.34 10.98
N LEU A 140 -12.05 -4.95 9.80
CA LEU A 140 -11.91 -4.23 8.54
C LEU A 140 -13.14 -3.37 8.23
N VAL A 141 -14.35 -3.86 8.53
CA VAL A 141 -15.58 -3.06 8.45
C VAL A 141 -15.49 -1.85 9.37
N GLU A 142 -15.13 -2.06 10.63
CA GLU A 142 -14.97 -0.97 11.61
C GLU A 142 -13.97 0.09 11.12
N HIS A 143 -12.79 -0.35 10.67
CA HIS A 143 -11.75 0.54 10.17
C HIS A 143 -12.20 1.33 8.93
N ILE A 144 -12.78 0.66 7.94
CA ILE A 144 -13.21 1.29 6.69
C ILE A 144 -14.42 2.20 6.91
N SER A 145 -15.38 1.83 7.76
CA SER A 145 -16.52 2.69 8.10
C SER A 145 -16.05 3.97 8.78
N ASN A 146 -15.12 3.88 9.74
CA ASN A 146 -14.52 5.06 10.36
C ASN A 146 -13.80 5.95 9.35
N PHE A 147 -13.09 5.35 8.38
CA PHE A 147 -12.47 6.09 7.28
C PHE A 147 -13.52 6.77 6.38
N GLN A 148 -14.58 6.06 5.99
CA GLN A 148 -15.65 6.59 5.15
C GLN A 148 -16.38 7.76 5.81
N THR A 149 -16.65 7.70 7.11
CA THR A 149 -17.22 8.83 7.87
C THR A 149 -16.31 10.05 7.83
N LYS A 150 -14.99 9.87 7.99
CA LYS A 150 -14.05 11.00 7.88
C LYS A 150 -14.06 11.61 6.48
N VAL A 151 -14.07 10.79 5.43
CA VAL A 151 -14.13 11.27 4.04
C VAL A 151 -15.43 12.01 3.76
N GLN A 152 -16.58 11.52 4.25
CA GLN A 152 -17.89 12.16 4.07
C GLN A 152 -17.99 13.54 4.73
N ASN A 153 -17.15 13.82 5.73
CA ASN A 153 -17.10 15.11 6.40
C ASN A 153 -16.25 16.14 5.65
N ILE A 154 -15.59 15.77 4.55
CA ILE A 154 -14.78 16.68 3.72
C ILE A 154 -15.66 17.18 2.58
N THR A 155 -15.79 18.49 2.42
CA THR A 155 -16.61 19.06 1.33
C THR A 155 -15.83 19.21 0.03
N ASP A 156 -16.55 19.27 -1.09
CA ASP A 156 -15.94 19.52 -2.39
C ASP A 156 -15.21 20.88 -2.40
N GLU A 157 -15.76 21.90 -1.75
CA GLU A 157 -15.13 23.23 -1.64
C GLU A 157 -13.78 23.16 -0.92
N GLU A 158 -13.68 22.41 0.19
CA GLU A 158 -12.42 22.20 0.90
C GLU A 158 -11.39 21.48 0.02
N ILE A 159 -11.84 20.47 -0.74
CA ILE A 159 -10.99 19.74 -1.69
C ILE A 159 -10.47 20.67 -2.78
N TYR A 160 -11.34 21.46 -3.41
CA TYR A 160 -10.95 22.39 -4.46
C TYR A 160 -9.97 23.43 -3.94
N GLN A 161 -10.21 23.99 -2.75
CA GLN A 161 -9.29 24.95 -2.14
C GLN A 161 -7.90 24.34 -1.94
N LEU A 162 -7.82 23.12 -1.37
CA LEU A 162 -6.54 22.43 -1.16
C LEU A 162 -5.83 22.09 -2.47
N LEU A 163 -6.57 21.71 -3.51
CA LEU A 163 -6.01 21.43 -4.83
C LEU A 163 -5.45 22.69 -5.48
N GLU A 164 -6.15 23.83 -5.40
CA GLU A 164 -5.68 25.11 -5.93
C GLU A 164 -4.43 25.61 -5.19
N GLU A 165 -4.40 25.48 -3.86
CA GLU A 165 -3.23 25.83 -3.05
C GLU A 165 -2.02 24.93 -3.39
N GLY A 166 -2.26 23.61 -3.48
CA GLY A 166 -1.26 22.63 -3.88
C GLY A 166 -0.72 22.87 -5.29
N GLU A 167 -1.59 23.22 -6.24
CA GLU A 167 -1.21 23.55 -7.61
C GLU A 167 -0.29 24.78 -7.65
N LYS A 168 -0.64 25.86 -6.94
CA LYS A 168 0.19 27.08 -6.88
C LYS A 168 1.59 26.76 -6.35
N TYR A 169 1.66 26.01 -5.25
CA TYR A 169 2.94 25.60 -4.67
C TYR A 169 3.75 24.70 -5.61
N ALA A 170 3.13 23.66 -6.17
CA ALA A 170 3.79 22.73 -7.07
C ALA A 170 4.32 23.42 -8.33
N ASN A 171 3.53 24.34 -8.92
CA ASN A 171 3.96 25.13 -10.07
C ASN A 171 5.16 26.02 -9.75
N GLN A 172 5.21 26.65 -8.59
CA GLN A 172 6.35 27.48 -8.20
C GLN A 172 7.65 26.64 -8.14
N VAL A 173 7.61 25.50 -7.46
CA VAL A 173 8.78 24.62 -7.30
C VAL A 173 9.18 23.98 -8.64
N ALA A 174 8.21 23.45 -9.39
CA ALA A 174 8.46 22.76 -10.65
C ALA A 174 8.99 23.71 -11.73
N ASN A 175 8.43 24.92 -11.85
CA ASN A 175 8.88 25.88 -12.87
C ASN A 175 10.29 26.40 -12.61
N GLN A 176 10.68 26.53 -11.34
CA GLN A 176 12.06 26.89 -10.98
C GLN A 176 13.03 25.81 -11.49
N LYS A 177 12.76 24.53 -11.21
CA LYS A 177 13.59 23.41 -11.67
C LYS A 177 13.56 23.25 -13.20
N LEU A 178 12.39 23.46 -13.81
CA LEU A 178 12.23 23.42 -15.26
C LEU A 178 13.06 24.51 -15.94
N LEU A 179 13.08 25.73 -15.40
CA LEU A 179 13.87 26.84 -15.94
C LEU A 179 15.37 26.53 -15.89
N GLU A 180 15.86 25.98 -14.79
CA GLU A 180 17.26 25.53 -14.66
C GLU A 180 17.61 24.50 -15.74
N ALA A 181 16.76 23.48 -15.91
CA ALA A 181 16.96 22.46 -16.94
C ALA A 181 16.92 23.06 -18.36
N GLN A 182 15.95 23.93 -18.65
CA GLN A 182 15.78 24.59 -19.97
C GLN A 182 16.98 25.45 -20.36
N LYS A 183 17.52 26.23 -19.42
CA LYS A 183 18.72 27.05 -19.64
C LYS A 183 19.94 26.16 -19.92
N ALA A 184 20.09 25.07 -19.16
CA ALA A 184 21.23 24.18 -19.32
C ALA A 184 21.26 23.46 -20.68
N VAL A 185 20.09 23.20 -21.28
CA VAL A 185 19.98 22.61 -22.62
C VAL A 185 19.87 23.64 -23.76
N GLY A 186 19.88 24.94 -23.45
CA GLY A 186 19.85 26.03 -24.44
C GLY A 186 18.47 26.32 -25.06
N LEU A 187 17.37 25.99 -24.37
CA LEU A 187 16.02 26.31 -24.82
C LEU A 187 15.53 27.70 -24.41
N ARG A 188 16.21 28.33 -23.43
CA ARG A 188 15.96 29.67 -22.91
C ARG A 188 17.25 30.36 -22.52
#